data_AF-A0A4Q3S3H6-F1
#
_entry.id   AF-A0A4Q3S3H6-F1
#
_cell.length_a   1.000
_cell.length_b   1.000
_cell.length_c   1.000
_cell.angle_alpha   90.00
_cell.angle_beta   90.00
_cell.angle_gamma   90.00
#
_symmetry.space_group_name_H-M   'P 1'
#
loop_
_entity.id
_entity.type
_entity.pdbx_description
1 polymer ?
#
loop_
_entity_poly.entity_id
_entity_poly.type
_entity_poly.pdbx_seq_one_letter_code
_entity_poly.pdbx_strand_id
1 'polypeptide(L)'
;GALAGLRQAMSHDAGVVRDGEGLTRLLGRIETLRDLYGEGPILAAARLVATCALERCESRGGHFRRDFPCQRPAARTFTTLAALDGRKVAAE
;
A
#
# COMPACT_ATOMS: atom_id res chain seq x y z
N GLY A 1 -12.37 9.63 -14.05
CA GLY A 1 -11.30 10.60 -13.73
C GLY A 1 -10.28 9.98 -12.80
N ALA A 2 -9.11 10.62 -12.63
CA ALA A 2 -7.98 10.07 -11.87
C ALA A 2 -8.35 9.64 -10.44
N LEU A 3 -9.11 10.46 -9.71
CA LEU A 3 -9.56 10.13 -8.35
C LEU A 3 -10.46 8.89 -8.30
N ALA A 4 -11.40 8.76 -9.24
CA ALA A 4 -12.27 7.58 -9.32
C ALA A 4 -11.45 6.32 -9.63
N GLY A 5 -10.46 6.43 -10.52
CA GLY A 5 -9.54 5.32 -10.83
C GLY A 5 -8.69 4.91 -9.63
N LEU A 6 -8.18 5.88 -8.86
CA LEU A 6 -7.45 5.59 -7.63
C LEU A 6 -8.34 4.89 -6.59
N ARG A 7 -9.58 5.34 -6.40
CA ARG A 7 -10.54 4.69 -5.49
C ARG A 7 -10.79 3.24 -5.90
N GLN A 8 -11.00 2.99 -7.18
CA GLN A 8 -11.21 1.63 -7.69
C GLN A 8 -9.98 0.75 -7.45
N ALA A 9 -8.77 1.25 -7.73
CA ALA A 9 -7.52 0.53 -7.46
C ALA A 9 -7.36 0.23 -5.96
N MET A 10 -7.58 1.21 -5.08
CA MET A 10 -7.53 1.02 -3.62
C MET A 10 -8.53 -0.03 -3.14
N SER A 11 -9.76 -0.03 -3.65
CA SER A 11 -10.78 -1.03 -3.29
C SER A 11 -10.41 -2.43 -3.76
N HIS A 12 -9.80 -2.56 -4.94
CA HIS A 12 -9.42 -3.85 -5.51
C HIS A 12 -8.17 -4.42 -4.82
N ASP A 13 -7.11 -3.63 -4.71
CA ASP A 13 -5.77 -4.10 -4.32
C ASP A 13 -5.46 -3.95 -2.83
N ALA A 14 -6.12 -3.00 -2.16
CA ALA A 14 -5.97 -2.75 -0.71
C ALA A 14 -7.31 -2.95 0.05
N GLY A 15 -8.24 -3.70 -0.55
CA GLY A 15 -9.53 -4.08 0.01
C GLY A 15 -9.44 -5.06 1.19
N VAL A 16 -10.51 -5.81 1.46
CA VAL A 16 -10.56 -6.73 2.62
C VAL A 16 -9.49 -7.82 2.51
N VAL A 17 -9.34 -8.41 1.33
CA VAL A 17 -8.33 -9.42 1.01
C VAL A 17 -7.23 -8.76 0.19
N ARG A 18 -5.97 -8.97 0.61
CA ARG A 18 -4.78 -8.40 -0.03
C ARG A 18 -3.77 -9.50 -0.33
N ASP A 19 -2.89 -9.26 -1.28
CA ASP A 19 -1.65 -10.00 -1.53
C ASP A 19 -0.52 -9.05 -1.96
N GLY A 20 0.72 -9.53 -1.93
CA GLY A 20 1.88 -8.74 -2.35
C GLY A 20 1.80 -8.23 -3.79
N GLU A 21 1.27 -9.04 -4.71
CA GLU A 21 1.14 -8.68 -6.12
C GLU A 21 0.18 -7.49 -6.32
N GLY A 22 -1.02 -7.56 -5.73
CA GLY A 22 -2.00 -6.48 -5.80
C GLY A 22 -1.49 -5.19 -5.16
N LEU A 23 -0.86 -5.29 -3.99
CA LEU A 23 -0.30 -4.13 -3.31
C LEU A 23 0.84 -3.48 -4.10
N THR A 24 1.68 -4.27 -4.76
CA THR A 24 2.75 -3.77 -5.63
C THR A 24 2.19 -3.07 -6.87
N ARG A 25 1.17 -3.66 -7.52
CA ARG A 25 0.46 -3.03 -8.63
C ARG A 25 -0.18 -1.70 -8.22
N LEU A 26 -0.81 -1.64 -7.05
CA LEU A 26 -1.40 -0.42 -6.51
C LEU A 26 -0.35 0.67 -6.28
N LEU A 27 0.81 0.33 -5.71
CA LEU A 27 1.91 1.27 -5.52
C LEU A 27 2.40 1.83 -6.86
N GLY A 28 2.59 0.98 -7.87
CA GLY A 28 2.94 1.43 -9.22
C GLY A 28 1.92 2.41 -9.79
N ARG A 29 0.62 2.16 -9.58
CA ARG A 29 -0.44 3.08 -10.00
C ARG A 29 -0.40 4.42 -9.24
N ILE A 30 -0.10 4.40 -7.94
CA ILE A 30 0.04 5.60 -7.12
C ILE A 30 1.22 6.44 -7.60
N GLU A 31 2.38 5.83 -7.86
CA GLU A 31 3.57 6.54 -8.39
C GLU A 31 3.28 7.15 -9.76
N THR A 32 2.63 6.43 -10.67
CA THR A 32 2.20 7.02 -11.96
C THR A 32 1.31 8.26 -11.77
N LEU A 33 0.39 8.24 -10.79
CA LEU A 33 -0.46 9.40 -10.51
C LEU A 33 0.31 10.55 -9.87
N ARG A 34 1.33 10.26 -9.04
CA ARG A 34 2.24 11.26 -8.47
C ARG A 34 3.06 11.94 -9.55
N ASP A 35 3.58 11.20 -10.51
CA ASP A 35 4.33 11.77 -11.63
C ASP A 35 3.47 12.70 -12.50
N LEU A 36 2.19 12.36 -12.68
CA LEU A 36 1.27 13.14 -13.51
C LEU A 36 0.69 14.39 -12.83
N TYR A 37 0.41 14.30 -11.52
CA TYR A 37 -0.36 15.33 -10.80
C TYR A 37 0.41 15.98 -9.64
N GLY A 38 1.64 15.54 -9.40
CA GLY A 38 2.43 15.90 -8.22
C GLY A 38 1.99 15.18 -6.96
N GLU A 39 2.72 15.44 -5.88
CA GLU A 39 2.31 15.00 -4.55
C GLU A 39 1.04 15.73 -4.10
N GLY A 40 0.11 15.01 -3.47
CA GLY A 40 -1.07 15.59 -2.87
C GLY A 40 -1.57 14.74 -1.71
N PRO A 41 -2.41 15.29 -0.80
CA PRO A 41 -2.80 14.60 0.44
C PRO A 41 -3.46 13.24 0.20
N ILE A 42 -4.21 13.10 -0.89
CA ILE A 42 -4.86 11.84 -1.27
C ILE A 42 -3.82 10.78 -1.69
N LEU A 43 -2.82 11.17 -2.49
CA LEU A 43 -1.76 10.26 -2.95
C LEU A 43 -0.80 9.90 -1.82
N ALA A 44 -0.46 10.86 -0.96
CA ALA A 44 0.31 10.63 0.24
C ALA A 44 -0.35 9.60 1.18
N ALA A 45 -1.66 9.75 1.44
CA ALA A 45 -2.42 8.81 2.25
C ALA A 45 -2.51 7.42 1.60
N ALA A 46 -2.80 7.35 0.29
CA ALA A 46 -2.84 6.09 -0.44
C ALA A 46 -1.50 5.36 -0.39
N ARG A 47 -0.39 6.08 -0.59
CA ARG A 47 0.96 5.52 -0.53
C ARG A 47 1.31 4.99 0.85
N LEU A 48 0.99 5.72 1.92
CA LEU A 48 1.18 5.27 3.30
C LEU A 48 0.45 3.95 3.56
N VAL A 49 -0.84 3.88 3.20
CA VAL A 49 -1.66 2.68 3.38
C VAL A 49 -1.08 1.50 2.59
N ALA A 50 -0.83 1.66 1.29
CA ALA A 50 -0.38 0.58 0.42
C ALA A 50 1.02 0.08 0.82
N THR A 51 1.95 0.99 1.14
CA THR A 51 3.31 0.62 1.55
C THR A 51 3.30 -0.13 2.88
N CYS A 52 2.58 0.38 3.89
CA CYS A 52 2.48 -0.31 5.19
C CYS A 52 1.80 -1.68 5.06
N ALA A 53 0.80 -1.79 4.17
CA ALA A 53 0.15 -3.06 3.90
C ALA A 53 1.08 -4.06 3.20
N LEU A 54 1.95 -3.60 2.30
CA LEU A 54 2.91 -4.44 1.60
C LEU A 54 4.00 -4.96 2.55
N GLU A 55 4.54 -4.09 3.39
CA GLU A 55 5.59 -4.43 4.36
C GLU A 55 5.10 -5.34 5.49
N ARG A 56 3.80 -5.31 5.79
CA ARG A 56 3.20 -6.16 6.82
C ARG A 56 2.96 -7.56 6.28
N CYS A 57 3.95 -8.44 6.46
CA CYS A 57 3.87 -9.85 6.10
C CYS A 57 3.21 -10.69 7.24
N GLU A 58 1.98 -10.35 7.63
CA GLU A 58 1.12 -11.14 8.53
C GLU A 58 -0.35 -10.76 8.33
N SER A 59 -1.28 -11.53 8.91
CA SER A 59 -2.70 -11.16 8.97
C SER A 59 -3.14 -10.90 10.41
N ARG A 60 -3.68 -9.69 10.68
CA ARG A 60 -4.13 -9.27 12.01
C ARG A 60 -5.22 -8.20 11.93
N GLY A 61 -6.35 -8.42 12.60
CA GLY A 61 -7.46 -7.47 12.64
C GLY A 61 -8.01 -7.17 11.23
N GLY A 62 -8.22 -5.89 10.90
CA GLY A 62 -8.69 -5.47 9.57
C GLY A 62 -7.68 -5.62 8.43
N HIS A 63 -6.47 -6.10 8.71
CA HIS A 63 -5.44 -6.38 7.73
C HIS A 63 -5.32 -7.89 7.47
N PHE A 64 -5.87 -8.37 6.36
CA PHE A 64 -5.73 -9.75 5.89
C PHE A 64 -4.89 -9.80 4.62
N ARG A 65 -3.81 -10.60 4.65
CA ARG A 65 -2.86 -10.90 3.57
C ARG A 65 -2.96 -12.40 3.26
N ARG A 66 -3.50 -12.77 2.10
CA ARG A 66 -3.72 -14.19 1.75
C ARG A 66 -2.41 -14.98 1.59
N ASP A 67 -1.34 -14.30 1.22
CA ASP A 67 0.04 -14.79 1.12
C ASP A 67 0.76 -14.84 2.48
N PHE A 68 0.20 -14.18 3.51
CA PHE A 68 0.66 -14.23 4.90
C PHE A 68 -0.53 -14.40 5.86
N PRO A 69 -1.24 -15.56 5.85
CA PRO A 69 -2.51 -15.72 6.56
C PRO A 69 -2.37 -15.80 8.08
N CYS A 70 -1.16 -16.09 8.58
CA CYS A 70 -0.91 -16.26 10.01
C CYS A 70 -0.46 -14.96 10.67
N GLN A 71 -0.66 -14.88 11.99
CA GLN A 71 -0.08 -13.85 12.83
C GLN A 71 1.41 -14.13 13.09
N ARG A 72 2.21 -13.07 13.16
CA ARG A 72 3.59 -13.07 13.64
C ARG A 72 3.65 -12.56 15.09
N PRO A 73 4.79 -12.70 15.79
CA PRO A 73 4.97 -12.07 17.10
C PRO A 73 4.64 -10.56 17.03
N ALA A 74 3.90 -10.08 18.01
CA ALA A 74 3.43 -8.70 18.00
C ALA A 74 4.60 -7.72 18.07
N ALA A 75 4.68 -6.81 17.10
CA ALA A 75 5.65 -5.73 17.05
C ALA A 75 4.95 -4.41 16.71
N ARG A 76 5.39 -3.33 17.34
CA ARG A 76 4.97 -1.97 16.97
C ARG A 76 5.87 -1.45 15.85
N THR A 77 5.26 -0.84 14.84
CA THR A 77 5.96 -0.22 13.72
C THR A 77 5.61 1.25 13.66
N PHE A 78 6.60 2.09 13.40
CA PHE A 78 6.43 3.52 13.16
C PHE A 78 6.87 3.84 11.73
N THR A 79 6.13 4.70 11.04
CA THR A 79 6.51 5.18 9.72
C THR A 79 6.10 6.64 9.56
N THR A 80 6.75 7.33 8.63
CA THR A 80 6.40 8.69 8.19
C THR A 80 6.37 8.72 6.67
N LEU A 81 5.71 9.71 6.08
CA LEU A 81 5.70 9.86 4.63
C LEU A 81 7.12 10.03 4.07
N ALA A 82 7.96 10.84 4.74
CA ALA A 82 9.35 11.05 4.38
C ALA A 82 10.19 9.76 4.44
N ALA A 83 9.88 8.86 5.39
CA ALA A 83 10.56 7.57 5.50
C ALA A 83 10.22 6.60 4.37
N LEU A 84 9.24 6.91 3.51
CA LEU A 84 8.90 6.12 2.34
C LEU A 84 9.67 6.54 1.08
N ASP A 85 10.10 7.80 0.97
CA ASP A 85 10.78 8.32 -0.24
C ASP A 85 12.17 7.70 -0.49
N GLY A 86 12.75 7.04 0.52
CA GLY A 86 13.99 6.27 0.41
C GLY A 86 13.80 4.77 0.20
N ARG A 87 12.55 4.26 0.20
CA ARG A 87 12.28 2.83 0.08
C ARG A 87 12.07 2.47 -1.38
N LYS A 88 12.93 1.60 -1.93
CA LYS A 88 12.65 0.97 -3.22
C LYS A 88 11.47 0.03 -3.04
N VAL A 89 10.48 0.12 -3.94
CA VAL A 89 9.51 -0.97 -4.11
C VAL A 89 10.35 -2.20 -4.44
N ALA A 90 10.32 -3.21 -3.59
CA ALA A 90 10.95 -4.49 -3.89
C ALA A 90 10.21 -5.07 -5.10
N ALA A 91 10.80 -4.93 -6.28
CA ALA A 91 10.41 -5.68 -7.45
C ALA A 91 10.98 -7.09 -7.27
N GLU A 92 10.09 -8.08 -7.19
CA GLU A 92 10.42 -9.47 -7.52
C GLU A 92 10.46 -9.63 -9.04
#